data_AF-A0A1D1ZLK6-F1
#
_entry.id   AF-A0A1D1ZLK6-F1
#
_cell.length_a   1.000
_cell.length_b   1.000
_cell.length_c   1.000
_cell.angle_alpha   90.00
_cell.angle_beta   90.00
_cell.angle_gamma   90.00
#
_symmetry.space_group_name_H-M   'P 1'
#
loop_
_entity.id
_entity.type
_entity.pdbx_description
1 polymer ?
#
loop_
_entity_poly.entity_id
_entity_poly.type
_entity_poly.pdbx_seq_one_letter_code
_entity_poly.pdbx_strand_id
1 'polypeptide(L)'
;REREREMSSSWNDDGNSGAVATNGSSRGSVGIGGVLDMARADRSVWLMKCPAVVSRSWQSVATSAAPAGSGAPDPSVPNPIVAKVVLSVDPLKPDGNSQLQFKMELAHSDSGNTPKSYSLNMFKDFVPMCVFSESSQGKFAVEGKVEHKFDMEPHGDTIGDYRKLCRERTNKAMIKTRQVQVIDNDRGVLMRPMPGMVGLVPSNSKDKKKVTPAKGPEVKRTRRDRRELENIIFKLFERQPNWALKQLVQETDQPEQFLKEILNDLCVYNKRGPNQGTHELKPEYKKTTESDAV
;
A
#
# COMPACT_ATOMS: atom_id res chain seq x y z
N ARG A 1 -41.95 -35.65 -11.67
CA ARG A 1 -42.01 -35.44 -10.20
C ARG A 1 -41.05 -34.30 -9.89
N GLU A 2 -41.59 -33.11 -9.69
CA GLU A 2 -40.83 -31.90 -9.37
C GLU A 2 -40.42 -31.99 -7.89
N ARG A 3 -39.13 -31.80 -7.60
CA ARG A 3 -38.62 -31.70 -6.23
C ARG A 3 -38.04 -30.31 -6.07
N GLU A 4 -38.62 -29.54 -5.16
CA GLU A 4 -38.14 -28.20 -4.82
C GLU A 4 -37.16 -28.29 -3.65
N ARG A 5 -36.05 -27.55 -3.72
CA ARG A 5 -35.14 -27.33 -2.59
C ARG A 5 -34.83 -25.84 -2.48
N GLU A 6 -35.02 -25.31 -1.27
CA GLU A 6 -34.57 -23.97 -0.90
C GLU A 6 -33.08 -24.01 -0.53
N MET A 7 -32.32 -23.02 -0.99
CA MET A 7 -30.91 -22.86 -0.63
C MET A 7 -30.72 -21.70 0.33
N SER A 8 -30.06 -21.99 1.45
CA SER A 8 -29.56 -21.02 2.42
C SER A 8 -28.07 -20.76 2.15
N SER A 9 -27.66 -19.49 2.06
CA SER A 9 -26.25 -19.13 1.91
C SER A 9 -25.56 -19.00 3.27
N SER A 10 -24.45 -19.70 3.47
CA SER A 10 -23.47 -19.39 4.53
C SER A 10 -22.22 -18.85 3.83
N TRP A 11 -21.88 -17.59 4.10
CA TRP A 11 -20.75 -16.88 3.51
C TRP A 11 -19.72 -16.60 4.60
N ASN A 12 -18.44 -16.87 4.29
CA ASN A 12 -17.30 -16.42 5.08
C ASN A 12 -16.69 -15.20 4.36
N ASP A 13 -16.42 -14.16 5.14
CA ASP A 13 -15.88 -12.88 4.68
C ASP A 13 -14.36 -13.00 4.48
N ASP A 14 -13.91 -13.13 3.23
CA ASP A 14 -12.51 -12.89 2.87
C ASP A 14 -12.42 -11.54 2.16
N GLY A 15 -12.36 -10.48 2.96
CA GLY A 15 -12.12 -9.11 2.52
C GLY A 15 -10.75 -8.95 1.86
N ASN A 16 -10.66 -9.19 0.55
CA ASN A 16 -9.50 -8.82 -0.26
C ASN A 16 -9.52 -7.30 -0.55
N SER A 17 -8.90 -6.52 0.33
CA SER A 17 -8.46 -5.16 0.01
C SER A 17 -6.93 -5.12 0.12
N GLY A 18 -6.27 -5.00 -1.03
CA GLY A 18 -4.81 -4.90 -1.11
C GLY A 18 -4.31 -3.59 -0.52
N ALA A 19 -3.62 -3.68 0.61
CA ALA A 19 -2.67 -2.67 1.07
C ALA A 19 -1.44 -3.38 1.65
N VAL A 20 -0.36 -3.42 0.86
CA VAL A 20 0.96 -3.82 1.34
C VAL A 20 1.45 -2.71 2.28
N ALA A 21 1.44 -2.99 3.59
CA ALA A 21 2.13 -2.23 4.61
C ALA A 21 3.17 -3.14 5.27
N THR A 22 4.44 -2.91 4.94
CA THR A 22 5.59 -3.53 5.57
C THR A 22 5.98 -2.74 6.83
N ASN A 23 5.77 -3.29 8.02
CA ASN A 23 6.76 -3.35 9.12
C ASN A 23 6.13 -3.80 10.44
N GLY A 24 6.93 -4.55 11.22
CA GLY A 24 6.86 -4.50 12.69
C GLY A 24 6.71 -5.85 13.36
N SER A 25 7.84 -6.53 13.58
CA SER A 25 7.99 -7.72 14.39
C SER A 25 7.23 -7.66 15.73
N SER A 26 6.25 -8.55 15.90
CA SER A 26 5.95 -9.14 17.20
C SER A 26 6.05 -10.66 17.04
N ARG A 27 7.07 -11.25 17.66
CA ARG A 27 7.26 -12.69 17.76
C ARG A 27 6.14 -13.26 18.64
N GLY A 28 5.01 -13.58 18.04
CA GLY A 28 4.04 -14.52 18.57
C GLY A 28 4.54 -15.93 18.28
N SER A 29 4.78 -16.71 19.33
CA SER A 29 5.18 -18.11 19.26
C SER A 29 4.26 -18.90 18.32
N VAL A 30 4.78 -19.35 17.18
CA VAL A 30 4.10 -20.33 16.32
C VAL A 30 4.15 -21.67 17.06
N GLY A 31 3.09 -21.95 17.82
CA GLY A 31 2.82 -23.29 18.33
C GLY A 31 2.54 -24.21 17.14
N ILE A 32 3.49 -25.08 16.84
CA ILE A 32 3.31 -26.24 15.97
C ILE A 32 2.34 -27.18 16.72
N GLY A 33 1.04 -27.06 16.49
CA GLY A 33 0.04 -27.86 17.19
C GLY A 33 -1.42 -27.43 17.01
N GLY A 34 -1.81 -26.91 15.84
CA GLY A 34 -3.22 -26.67 15.54
C GLY A 34 -3.95 -28.00 15.32
N VAL A 35 -4.81 -28.40 16.27
CA VAL A 35 -5.70 -29.55 16.08
C VAL A 35 -6.71 -29.19 14.99
N LEU A 36 -6.79 -30.04 13.95
CA LEU A 36 -7.79 -29.92 12.90
C LEU A 36 -9.08 -30.61 13.35
N ASP A 37 -10.18 -29.85 13.43
CA ASP A 37 -11.49 -30.43 13.68
C ASP A 37 -11.99 -31.19 12.43
N MET A 38 -12.27 -32.48 12.57
CA MET A 38 -12.74 -33.36 11.49
C MET A 38 -14.20 -33.80 11.65
N ALA A 39 -14.96 -33.21 12.58
CA ALA A 39 -16.33 -33.64 12.89
C ALA A 39 -17.29 -33.60 11.68
N ARG A 40 -17.01 -32.75 10.67
CA ARG A 40 -17.84 -32.62 9.46
C ARG A 40 -17.16 -33.19 8.20
N ALA A 41 -16.09 -33.97 8.33
CA ALA A 41 -15.35 -34.48 7.18
C ALA A 41 -16.21 -35.28 6.17
N ASP A 42 -17.19 -36.05 6.66
CA ASP A 42 -18.08 -36.86 5.82
C ASP A 42 -19.26 -36.07 5.23
N ARG A 43 -19.45 -34.80 5.60
CA ARG A 43 -20.54 -33.97 5.10
C ARG A 43 -20.37 -33.72 3.61
N SER A 44 -21.39 -34.05 2.82
CA SER A 44 -21.45 -33.66 1.42
C SER A 44 -21.78 -32.17 1.28
N VAL A 45 -20.98 -31.47 0.48
CA VAL A 45 -21.22 -30.07 0.11
C VAL A 45 -21.25 -29.92 -1.42
N TRP A 46 -21.96 -28.90 -1.89
CA TRP A 46 -22.02 -28.57 -3.32
C TRP A 46 -21.13 -27.36 -3.58
N LEU A 47 -20.33 -27.44 -4.65
CA LEU A 47 -19.52 -26.34 -5.14
C LEU A 47 -20.19 -25.76 -6.38
N MET A 48 -20.39 -24.45 -6.41
CA MET A 48 -20.97 -23.78 -7.56
C MET A 48 -20.12 -22.58 -7.97
N LYS A 49 -19.75 -22.52 -9.25
CA LYS A 49 -19.14 -21.34 -9.85
C LYS A 49 -20.24 -20.34 -10.18
N CYS A 50 -20.18 -19.16 -9.57
CA CYS A 50 -21.23 -18.15 -9.65
C CYS A 50 -20.73 -16.88 -10.39
N PRO A 51 -21.47 -16.35 -11.39
CA PRO A 51 -21.23 -15.03 -11.95
C PRO A 51 -21.17 -13.93 -10.88
N ALA A 52 -20.17 -13.05 -11.00
CA ALA A 52 -19.90 -12.00 -10.00
C ALA A 52 -21.06 -11.03 -9.73
N VAL A 53 -22.03 -10.91 -10.64
CA VAL A 53 -23.22 -10.09 -10.43
C VAL A 53 -24.16 -10.72 -9.38
N VAL A 54 -24.23 -12.05 -9.36
CA VAL A 54 -25.11 -12.80 -8.46
C VAL A 54 -24.48 -12.96 -7.09
N SER A 55 -23.16 -13.21 -7.01
CA SER A 55 -22.47 -13.22 -5.73
C SER A 55 -22.61 -11.87 -4.99
N ARG A 56 -22.52 -10.75 -5.72
CA ARG A 56 -22.74 -9.41 -5.15
C ARG A 56 -24.17 -9.18 -4.68
N SER A 57 -25.18 -9.62 -5.42
CA SER A 57 -26.57 -9.49 -4.96
C SER A 57 -26.82 -10.32 -3.71
N TRP A 58 -26.30 -11.55 -3.64
CA TRP A 58 -26.42 -12.38 -2.45
C TRP A 58 -25.70 -11.77 -1.24
N GLN A 59 -24.52 -11.18 -1.44
CA GLN A 59 -23.80 -10.49 -0.37
C GLN A 59 -24.55 -9.25 0.13
N SER A 60 -25.20 -8.50 -0.77
CA SER A 60 -26.09 -7.39 -0.42
C SER A 60 -27.27 -7.85 0.43
N VAL A 61 -27.94 -8.93 0.03
CA VAL A 61 -29.07 -9.53 0.78
C VAL A 61 -28.60 -10.03 2.15
N ALA A 62 -27.45 -10.70 2.23
CA ALA A 62 -26.88 -11.18 3.48
C ALA A 62 -26.54 -10.02 4.44
N THR A 63 -25.95 -8.94 3.92
CA THR A 63 -25.63 -7.74 4.71
C THR A 63 -26.90 -7.04 5.20
N SER A 64 -27.95 -7.00 4.38
CA SER A 64 -29.23 -6.37 4.72
C SER A 64 -30.03 -7.20 5.75
N ALA A 65 -29.83 -8.51 5.78
CA ALA A 65 -30.46 -9.41 6.73
C ALA A 65 -29.70 -9.54 8.06
N ALA A 66 -28.44 -9.09 8.13
CA ALA A 66 -27.63 -9.16 9.34
C ALA A 66 -28.02 -8.05 10.35
N PRO A 67 -28.16 -8.36 11.64
CA PRO A 67 -28.35 -7.34 12.66
C PRO A 67 -27.11 -6.43 12.74
N ALA A 68 -27.34 -5.12 12.85
CA ALA A 68 -26.28 -4.12 12.91
C ALA A 68 -25.34 -4.39 14.09
N GLY A 69 -24.11 -4.87 13.82
CA GLY A 69 -23.03 -4.95 14.81
C GLY A 69 -22.42 -6.33 15.07
N SER A 70 -22.95 -7.42 14.52
CA SER A 70 -22.33 -8.76 14.67
C SER A 70 -21.64 -9.19 13.36
N GLY A 71 -20.31 -9.13 13.33
CA GLY A 71 -19.49 -9.69 12.24
C GLY A 71 -19.47 -11.22 12.17
N ALA A 72 -20.40 -11.88 12.86
CA ALA A 72 -20.58 -13.33 12.84
C ALA A 72 -22.07 -13.63 12.58
N PRO A 73 -22.41 -14.51 11.63
CA PRO A 73 -23.78 -14.98 11.46
C PRO A 73 -24.21 -15.72 12.74
N ASP A 74 -25.22 -15.19 13.42
CA ASP A 74 -25.86 -15.88 14.54
C ASP A 74 -26.55 -17.15 13.99
N PRO A 75 -26.17 -18.36 14.44
CA PRO A 75 -26.78 -19.60 13.96
C PRO A 75 -28.28 -19.73 14.28
N SER A 76 -28.84 -18.84 15.10
CA SER A 76 -30.27 -18.79 15.41
C SER A 76 -31.10 -18.00 14.38
N VAL A 77 -30.47 -17.18 13.53
CA VAL A 77 -31.16 -16.43 12.48
C VAL A 77 -31.13 -17.24 11.18
N PRO A 78 -32.29 -17.61 10.60
CA PRO A 78 -32.31 -18.32 9.34
C PRO A 78 -31.68 -17.46 8.24
N ASN A 79 -30.70 -18.02 7.53
CA ASN A 79 -30.08 -17.36 6.39
C ASN A 79 -31.16 -16.93 5.38
N PRO A 80 -31.08 -15.72 4.81
CA PRO A 80 -32.07 -15.24 3.87
C PRO A 80 -32.15 -16.19 2.66
N ILE A 81 -33.37 -16.44 2.17
CA ILE A 81 -33.57 -17.23 0.95
C ILE A 81 -33.11 -16.37 -0.23
N VAL A 82 -32.01 -16.79 -0.85
CA VAL A 82 -31.37 -16.04 -1.95
C VAL A 82 -31.79 -16.52 -3.34
N ALA A 83 -32.19 -17.80 -3.46
CA ALA A 83 -32.59 -18.40 -4.71
C ALA A 83 -33.38 -19.71 -4.52
N LYS A 84 -34.17 -20.06 -5.53
CA LYS A 84 -34.88 -21.33 -5.68
C LYS A 84 -34.17 -22.19 -6.73
N VAL A 85 -33.86 -23.45 -6.40
CA VAL A 85 -33.31 -24.41 -7.37
C VAL A 85 -34.39 -25.42 -7.75
N VAL A 86 -34.67 -25.50 -9.05
CA VAL A 86 -35.61 -26.41 -9.68
C VAL A 86 -34.83 -27.49 -10.41
N LEU A 87 -35.08 -28.75 -10.03
CA LEU A 87 -34.58 -29.93 -10.73
C LEU A 87 -35.70 -30.47 -11.61
N SER A 88 -35.50 -30.41 -12.93
CA SER A 88 -36.38 -31.06 -13.91
C SER A 88 -35.69 -32.26 -14.53
N VAL A 89 -36.51 -33.24 -14.93
CA VAL A 89 -36.06 -34.51 -15.49
C VAL A 89 -36.71 -34.65 -16.85
N ASP A 90 -35.91 -34.66 -17.91
CA ASP A 90 -36.38 -34.81 -19.30
C ASP A 90 -36.32 -36.29 -19.72
N PRO A 91 -37.45 -37.02 -19.72
CA PRO A 91 -37.46 -38.45 -20.00
C PRO A 91 -37.08 -38.82 -21.44
N LEU A 92 -37.00 -37.85 -22.36
CA LEU A 92 -36.62 -38.08 -23.75
C LEU A 92 -35.11 -38.14 -23.95
N LYS A 93 -34.31 -37.77 -22.93
CA LYS A 93 -32.85 -37.83 -23.00
C LYS A 93 -32.32 -39.18 -22.49
N PRO A 94 -31.49 -39.90 -23.27
CA PRO A 94 -31.14 -41.30 -23.02
C PRO A 94 -30.11 -41.53 -21.90
N ASP A 95 -29.55 -40.47 -21.32
CA ASP A 95 -28.42 -40.55 -20.38
C ASP A 95 -28.81 -39.93 -19.03
N GLY A 96 -28.71 -40.68 -17.93
CA GLY A 96 -29.32 -40.34 -16.62
C GLY A 96 -28.90 -39.00 -16.04
N ASN A 97 -27.66 -38.55 -16.31
CA ASN A 97 -27.20 -37.22 -15.91
C ASN A 97 -27.58 -36.12 -16.92
N SER A 98 -27.74 -36.46 -18.20
CA SER A 98 -28.23 -35.54 -19.24
C SER A 98 -29.76 -35.36 -19.17
N GLN A 99 -30.44 -36.28 -18.47
CA GLN A 99 -31.84 -36.22 -18.10
C GLN A 99 -32.12 -35.10 -17.10
N LEU A 100 -31.16 -34.84 -16.19
CA LEU A 100 -31.29 -33.87 -15.12
C LEU A 100 -30.96 -32.47 -15.63
N GLN A 101 -31.90 -31.54 -15.47
CA GLN A 101 -31.69 -30.12 -15.73
C GLN A 101 -31.93 -29.36 -14.43
N PHE A 102 -30.92 -28.60 -14.02
CA PHE A 102 -30.98 -27.76 -12.85
C PHE A 102 -31.14 -26.31 -13.29
N LYS A 103 -32.23 -25.67 -12.86
CA LYS A 103 -32.48 -24.24 -13.08
C LYS A 103 -32.50 -23.54 -11.73
N MET A 104 -31.87 -22.39 -11.64
CA MET A 104 -31.89 -21.54 -10.46
C MET A 104 -32.60 -20.23 -10.78
N GLU A 105 -33.54 -19.85 -9.93
CA GLU A 105 -34.27 -18.60 -9.99
C GLU A 105 -33.90 -17.75 -8.77
N LEU A 106 -33.39 -16.54 -9.01
CA LEU A 106 -32.98 -15.63 -7.95
C LEU A 106 -34.20 -14.95 -7.31
N ALA A 107 -34.25 -14.93 -5.99
CA ALA A 107 -35.34 -14.30 -5.24
C ALA A 107 -35.31 -12.76 -5.29
N HIS A 108 -34.11 -12.18 -5.39
CA HIS A 108 -33.87 -10.74 -5.44
C HIS A 108 -33.07 -10.36 -6.70
N SER A 109 -33.54 -9.34 -7.42
CA SER A 109 -32.82 -8.74 -8.54
C SER A 109 -32.67 -7.23 -8.30
N ASP A 110 -31.59 -6.84 -7.63
CA ASP A 110 -31.39 -5.45 -7.19
C ASP A 110 -31.04 -4.48 -8.34
N SER A 111 -30.74 -5.02 -9.52
CA SER A 111 -30.48 -4.22 -10.73
C SER A 111 -31.34 -4.72 -11.87
N GLY A 112 -32.07 -3.81 -12.53
CA GLY A 112 -33.03 -4.14 -13.59
C GLY A 112 -32.44 -4.85 -14.83
N ASN A 113 -31.12 -5.00 -14.91
CA ASN A 113 -30.41 -5.70 -15.98
C ASN A 113 -29.82 -7.06 -15.54
N THR A 114 -30.00 -7.49 -14.29
CA THR A 114 -29.48 -8.80 -13.85
C THR A 114 -30.45 -9.92 -14.21
N PRO A 115 -30.00 -10.96 -14.92
CA PRO A 115 -30.85 -12.11 -15.22
C PRO A 115 -31.43 -12.72 -13.95
N LYS A 116 -32.71 -13.11 -13.98
CA LYS A 116 -33.38 -13.76 -12.84
C LYS A 116 -33.22 -15.28 -12.86
N SER A 117 -33.10 -15.86 -14.06
CA SER A 117 -32.98 -17.30 -14.26
C SER A 117 -31.59 -17.67 -14.75
N TYR A 118 -31.03 -18.72 -14.16
CA TYR A 118 -29.74 -19.32 -14.50
C TYR A 118 -29.89 -20.84 -14.64
N SER A 119 -29.15 -21.44 -15.56
CA SER A 119 -28.97 -22.89 -15.66
C SER A 119 -27.75 -23.31 -14.85
N LEU A 120 -27.83 -24.44 -14.14
CA LEU A 120 -26.71 -25.03 -13.43
C LEU A 120 -26.22 -26.26 -14.19
N ASN A 121 -25.03 -26.15 -14.79
CA ASN A 121 -24.40 -27.24 -15.51
C ASN A 121 -23.54 -28.05 -14.54
N MET A 122 -23.88 -29.33 -14.35
CA MET A 122 -23.11 -30.22 -13.48
C MET A 122 -21.86 -30.75 -14.19
N PHE A 123 -20.69 -30.61 -13.55
CA PHE A 123 -19.46 -31.25 -14.03
C PHE A 123 -19.53 -32.76 -13.77
N LYS A 124 -19.19 -33.56 -14.79
CA LYS A 124 -19.13 -35.02 -14.68
C LYS A 124 -17.81 -35.48 -14.05
N ASP A 125 -16.71 -34.82 -14.41
CA ASP A 125 -15.37 -35.16 -13.96
C ASP A 125 -14.69 -33.97 -13.27
N PHE A 126 -14.35 -34.12 -11.99
CA PHE A 126 -13.57 -33.13 -11.24
C PHE A 126 -12.68 -33.79 -10.18
N VAL A 127 -11.59 -33.12 -9.83
CA VAL A 127 -10.65 -33.60 -8.79
C VAL A 127 -11.35 -33.58 -7.43
N PRO A 128 -11.31 -34.66 -6.62
CA PRO A 128 -11.88 -34.66 -5.27
C PRO A 128 -11.40 -33.47 -4.44
N MET A 129 -12.35 -32.76 -3.82
CA MET A 129 -12.08 -31.55 -3.04
C MET A 129 -12.70 -31.66 -1.65
N CYS A 130 -12.00 -31.10 -0.66
CA CYS A 130 -12.49 -30.89 0.70
C CYS A 130 -12.51 -29.40 1.02
N VAL A 131 -13.50 -28.97 1.79
CA VAL A 131 -13.64 -27.59 2.24
C VAL A 131 -13.09 -27.47 3.66
N PHE A 132 -12.28 -26.45 3.88
CA PHE A 132 -11.74 -26.10 5.20
C PHE A 132 -12.25 -24.72 5.58
N SER A 133 -12.47 -24.51 6.87
CA SER A 133 -12.76 -23.21 7.45
C SER A 133 -11.67 -22.83 8.45
N GLU A 134 -11.33 -21.55 8.46
CA GLU A 134 -10.48 -20.94 9.47
C GLU A 134 -11.31 -19.91 10.22
N SER A 135 -11.39 -20.05 11.54
CA SER A 135 -12.04 -19.05 12.39
C SER A 135 -11.12 -17.87 12.66
N SER A 136 -11.68 -16.71 13.04
CA SER A 136 -10.91 -15.53 13.47
C SER A 136 -9.99 -15.78 14.68
N GLN A 137 -10.19 -16.89 15.40
CA GLN A 137 -9.33 -17.35 16.49
C GLN A 137 -8.18 -18.28 16.03
N GLY A 138 -8.01 -18.50 14.71
CA GLY A 138 -6.98 -19.37 14.14
C GLY A 138 -7.25 -20.88 14.33
N LYS A 139 -8.51 -21.27 14.58
CA LYS A 139 -8.91 -22.69 14.63
C LYS A 139 -9.30 -23.16 13.23
N PHE A 140 -8.80 -24.34 12.84
CA PHE A 140 -9.08 -24.98 11.55
C PHE A 140 -10.09 -26.12 11.70
N ALA A 141 -11.04 -26.19 10.78
CA ALA A 141 -12.00 -27.30 10.70
C ALA A 141 -12.19 -27.78 9.26
N VAL A 142 -12.48 -29.07 9.09
CA VAL A 142 -12.95 -29.66 7.83
C VAL A 142 -14.46 -29.53 7.79
N GLU A 143 -15.00 -28.81 6.80
CA GLU A 143 -16.43 -28.58 6.65
C GLU A 143 -17.15 -29.63 5.81
N GLY A 144 -16.42 -30.38 4.99
CA GLY A 144 -16.97 -31.48 4.19
C GLY A 144 -16.26 -31.75 2.88
N LYS A 145 -16.78 -32.73 2.14
CA LYS A 145 -16.32 -33.16 0.82
C LYS A 145 -17.25 -32.64 -0.28
N VAL A 146 -16.67 -32.15 -1.38
CA VAL A 146 -17.45 -31.68 -2.53
C VAL A 146 -18.00 -32.87 -3.31
N GLU A 147 -19.32 -33.02 -3.31
CA GLU A 147 -20.02 -34.11 -4.02
C GLU A 147 -20.43 -33.71 -5.43
N HIS A 148 -20.96 -32.50 -5.59
CA HIS A 148 -21.40 -31.98 -6.88
C HIS A 148 -20.76 -30.63 -7.15
N LYS A 149 -20.29 -30.47 -8.38
CA LYS A 149 -19.71 -29.23 -8.89
C LYS A 149 -20.61 -28.68 -10.01
N PHE A 150 -21.01 -27.43 -9.90
CA PHE A 150 -21.89 -26.74 -10.84
C PHE A 150 -21.21 -25.52 -11.47
N ASP A 151 -21.45 -25.26 -12.76
CA ASP A 151 -21.21 -23.96 -13.40
C ASP A 151 -22.55 -23.26 -13.64
N MET A 152 -22.68 -22.04 -13.19
CA MET A 152 -23.91 -21.27 -13.31
C MET A 152 -23.85 -20.38 -14.55
N GLU A 153 -24.79 -20.59 -15.48
CA GLU A 153 -24.87 -19.89 -16.75
C GLU A 153 -26.21 -19.15 -16.89
N PRO A 154 -26.26 -17.97 -17.53
CA PRO A 154 -27.52 -17.28 -17.78
C PRO A 154 -28.49 -18.17 -18.58
N HIS A 155 -29.71 -18.33 -18.09
CA HIS A 155 -30.72 -19.14 -18.78
C HIS A 155 -31.25 -18.39 -20.02
N GLY A 156 -31.65 -19.15 -21.05
CA GLY A 156 -32.18 -18.60 -22.32
C GLY A 156 -33.34 -17.61 -22.14
N ASP A 157 -34.30 -17.93 -21.27
CA ASP A 157 -35.46 -17.07 -20.94
C ASP A 157 -35.10 -15.63 -20.56
N THR A 158 -33.93 -15.39 -19.95
CA THR A 158 -33.49 -14.05 -19.50
C THR A 158 -32.22 -13.57 -20.21
N ILE A 159 -31.98 -14.08 -21.43
CA ILE A 159 -30.79 -13.75 -22.22
C ILE A 159 -30.73 -12.27 -22.64
N GLY A 160 -31.90 -11.62 -22.77
CA GLY A 160 -32.01 -10.20 -23.13
C GLY A 160 -31.38 -9.28 -22.10
N ASP A 161 -31.63 -9.54 -20.81
CA ASP A 161 -31.09 -8.73 -19.72
C ASP A 161 -29.60 -9.00 -19.52
N TYR A 162 -29.17 -10.27 -19.69
CA TYR A 162 -27.73 -10.60 -19.72
C TYR A 162 -27.00 -9.83 -20.82
N ARG A 163 -27.59 -9.71 -22.01
CA ARG A 163 -27.02 -8.93 -23.13
C ARG A 163 -26.90 -7.44 -22.76
N LYS A 164 -27.90 -6.86 -22.12
CA LYS A 164 -27.84 -5.46 -21.63
C LYS A 164 -26.73 -5.29 -20.60
N LEU A 165 -26.63 -6.21 -19.64
CA LEU A 165 -25.58 -6.22 -18.63
C LEU A 165 -24.17 -6.28 -19.25
N CYS A 166 -23.98 -7.12 -20.27
CA CYS A 166 -22.71 -7.20 -20.98
C CYS A 166 -22.37 -5.89 -21.71
N ARG A 167 -23.35 -5.26 -22.37
CA ARG A 167 -23.15 -3.94 -23.02
C ARG A 167 -22.79 -2.86 -22.01
N GLU A 168 -23.48 -2.83 -20.87
CA GLU A 168 -23.21 -1.87 -19.80
C GLU A 168 -21.80 -2.04 -19.24
N ARG A 169 -21.34 -3.28 -19.03
CA ARG A 169 -19.95 -3.56 -18.61
C ARG A 169 -18.93 -3.08 -19.62
N THR A 170 -19.15 -3.35 -20.90
CA THR A 170 -18.26 -2.86 -21.96
C THR A 170 -18.24 -1.33 -21.98
N ASN A 171 -19.39 -0.68 -21.87
CA ASN A 171 -19.48 0.78 -21.83
C ASN A 171 -18.73 1.36 -20.62
N LYS A 172 -18.95 0.81 -19.42
CA LYS A 172 -18.23 1.19 -18.20
C LYS A 172 -16.72 1.00 -18.32
N ALA A 173 -16.28 -0.11 -18.94
CA ALA A 173 -14.86 -0.36 -19.17
C ALA A 173 -14.24 0.54 -20.25
N MET A 174 -15.05 1.04 -21.19
CA MET A 174 -14.61 1.99 -22.22
C MET A 174 -14.46 3.43 -21.70
N ILE A 175 -15.03 3.76 -20.54
CA ILE A 175 -14.83 5.06 -19.89
C ILE A 175 -13.41 5.08 -19.32
N LYS A 176 -12.51 5.81 -19.99
CA LYS A 176 -11.14 6.01 -19.54
C LYS A 176 -11.16 6.87 -18.27
N THR A 177 -10.82 6.28 -17.13
CA THR A 177 -10.68 7.00 -15.84
C THR A 177 -9.54 8.01 -15.86
N ARG A 178 -8.56 7.82 -16.75
CA ARG A 178 -7.44 8.73 -16.99
C ARG A 178 -7.61 9.43 -18.33
N GLN A 179 -7.67 10.76 -18.31
CA GLN A 179 -7.66 11.58 -19.52
C GLN A 179 -6.26 12.13 -19.75
N VAL A 180 -5.79 12.07 -20.99
CA VAL A 180 -4.57 12.78 -21.41
C VAL A 180 -4.97 14.23 -21.59
N GLN A 181 -4.43 15.11 -20.76
CA GLN A 181 -4.56 16.55 -20.95
C GLN A 181 -3.46 17.00 -21.91
N VAL A 182 -3.86 17.61 -23.02
CA VAL A 182 -2.91 18.32 -23.90
C VAL A 182 -2.55 19.62 -23.18
N ILE A 183 -1.25 19.84 -22.98
CA ILE A 183 -0.75 21.08 -22.40
C ILE A 183 -0.83 22.13 -23.51
N ASP A 184 -1.75 23.08 -23.39
CA ASP A 184 -1.97 24.13 -24.42
C ASP A 184 -0.77 25.10 -24.54
N ASN A 185 0.07 25.17 -23.50
CA ASN A 185 1.22 26.07 -23.46
C ASN A 185 2.53 25.37 -23.84
N ASP A 186 2.71 25.11 -25.14
CA ASP A 186 3.94 24.57 -25.73
C ASP A 186 5.11 25.58 -25.81
N ARG A 187 4.99 26.74 -25.16
CA ARG A 187 6.10 27.70 -25.07
C ARG A 187 7.22 27.04 -24.29
N GLY A 188 8.29 26.67 -25.01
CA GLY A 188 9.41 25.82 -24.58
C GLY A 188 10.22 26.26 -23.35
N VAL A 189 9.72 27.17 -22.52
CA VAL A 189 10.19 27.44 -21.16
C VAL A 189 9.72 26.35 -20.19
N LEU A 190 8.50 25.82 -20.35
CA LEU A 190 7.97 24.72 -19.50
C LEU A 190 8.41 23.33 -19.96
N MET A 191 8.76 23.18 -21.24
CA MET A 191 9.15 21.91 -21.87
C MET A 191 10.67 21.70 -21.93
N ARG A 192 11.47 22.71 -21.53
CA ARG A 192 12.91 22.55 -21.37
C ARG A 192 13.19 22.04 -19.95
N PRO A 193 14.02 20.99 -19.78
CA PRO A 193 14.56 20.65 -18.46
C PRO A 193 15.21 21.91 -17.90
N MET A 194 14.75 22.37 -16.73
CA MET A 194 15.33 23.53 -16.05
C MET A 194 16.85 23.34 -15.93
N PRO A 195 17.67 24.22 -16.53
CA PRO A 195 19.12 24.16 -16.37
C PRO A 195 19.46 24.26 -14.89
N GLY A 196 20.06 23.21 -14.34
CA GLY A 196 20.43 23.11 -12.92
C GLY A 196 19.57 22.18 -12.05
N MET A 197 18.56 21.49 -12.61
CA MET A 197 17.70 20.55 -11.85
C MET A 197 17.90 19.06 -12.22
N VAL A 198 18.98 18.74 -12.95
CA VAL A 198 19.46 17.36 -13.12
C VAL A 198 20.25 16.99 -11.85
N GLY A 199 19.53 16.61 -10.79
CA GLY A 199 20.13 16.22 -9.50
C GLY A 199 19.18 16.22 -8.29
N LEU A 200 17.93 16.66 -8.44
CA LEU A 200 16.99 16.80 -7.31
C LEU A 200 15.94 15.68 -7.20
N VAL A 201 16.11 14.54 -7.86
CA VAL A 201 15.37 13.32 -7.52
C VAL A 201 16.28 12.43 -6.67
N PRO A 202 16.14 12.42 -5.34
CA PRO A 202 16.93 11.54 -4.49
C PRO A 202 16.35 10.13 -4.62
N SER A 203 17.04 9.27 -5.36
CA SER A 203 17.01 7.84 -5.07
C SER A 203 17.66 7.64 -3.69
N ASN A 204 16.84 7.29 -2.69
CA ASN A 204 17.19 6.74 -1.38
C ASN A 204 18.59 7.10 -0.82
N SER A 205 18.67 8.19 -0.07
CA SER A 205 19.61 8.25 1.05
C SER A 205 19.18 9.33 2.05
N LYS A 206 19.06 8.90 3.31
CA LYS A 206 18.82 9.72 4.49
C LYS A 206 19.80 10.90 4.49
N ASP A 207 19.28 12.11 4.63
CA ASP A 207 19.54 12.97 5.79
C ASP A 207 19.03 14.39 5.56
N LYS A 208 18.25 14.87 6.52
CA LYS A 208 17.74 16.23 6.59
C LYS A 208 18.91 17.21 6.65
N LYS A 209 19.02 18.12 5.69
CA LYS A 209 19.59 19.44 5.95
C LYS A 209 18.87 20.51 5.15
N LYS A 210 18.27 21.46 5.87
CA LYS A 210 17.62 22.66 5.33
C LYS A 210 18.53 23.30 4.29
N VAL A 211 18.04 23.40 3.05
CA VAL A 211 18.65 24.20 2.00
C VAL A 211 18.16 25.63 2.19
N THR A 212 18.99 26.46 2.81
CA THR A 212 18.89 27.92 2.68
C THR A 212 19.27 28.31 1.24
N PRO A 213 18.50 29.18 0.57
CA PRO A 213 18.76 29.55 -0.82
C PRO A 213 20.06 30.36 -0.92
N ALA A 214 21.06 29.78 -1.59
CA ALA A 214 22.29 30.45 -1.95
C ALA A 214 22.06 31.37 -3.17
N LYS A 215 21.78 32.65 -2.90
CA LYS A 215 22.10 33.77 -3.79
C LYS A 215 22.44 34.99 -2.94
N GLY A 216 23.67 35.04 -2.45
CA GLY A 216 24.32 36.28 -2.01
C GLY A 216 25.30 36.73 -3.10
N PRO A 217 25.46 38.04 -3.35
CA PRO A 217 26.26 38.55 -4.45
C PRO A 217 27.74 38.17 -4.26
N GLU A 218 28.39 37.83 -5.37
CA GLU A 218 29.83 37.65 -5.48
C GLU A 218 30.52 39.00 -5.24
N VAL A 219 30.55 39.44 -3.98
CA VAL A 219 31.35 40.59 -3.57
C VAL A 219 32.78 40.12 -3.58
N LYS A 220 33.56 40.67 -4.50
CA LYS A 220 35.03 40.64 -4.49
C LYS A 220 35.49 40.78 -3.04
N ARG A 221 35.95 39.68 -2.44
CA ARG A 221 36.43 39.63 -1.05
C ARG A 221 37.68 40.51 -0.97
N THR A 222 37.49 41.77 -0.61
CA THR A 222 38.60 42.70 -0.36
C THR A 222 39.37 42.20 0.86
N ARG A 223 40.69 42.05 0.71
CA ARG A 223 41.59 41.68 1.81
C ARG A 223 41.44 42.74 2.91
N ARG A 224 41.03 42.32 4.10
CA ARG A 224 41.02 43.19 5.30
C ARG A 224 42.45 43.57 5.66
N ASP A 225 42.61 44.71 6.32
CA ASP A 225 43.92 45.11 6.83
C ASP A 225 44.41 44.10 7.88
N ARG A 226 45.72 43.83 7.85
CA ARG A 226 46.34 42.74 8.63
C ARG A 226 46.11 42.92 10.12
N ARG A 227 46.28 44.14 10.64
CA ARG A 227 46.13 44.48 12.07
C ARG A 227 44.70 44.30 12.57
N GLU A 228 43.70 44.62 11.75
CA GLU A 228 42.29 44.41 12.11
C GLU A 228 41.95 42.92 12.20
N LEU A 229 42.50 42.11 11.30
CA LEU A 229 42.24 40.68 11.26
C LEU A 229 42.89 39.95 12.44
N GLU A 230 44.07 40.39 12.88
CA GLU A 230 44.73 39.90 14.10
C GLU A 230 43.83 40.13 15.34
N ASN A 231 43.27 41.34 15.50
CA ASN A 231 42.34 41.64 16.60
C ASN A 231 41.05 40.80 16.56
N ILE A 232 40.49 40.56 15.36
CA ILE A 232 39.31 39.71 15.20
C ILE A 232 39.65 38.25 15.55
N ILE A 233 40.81 37.77 15.13
CA ILE A 233 41.28 36.41 15.44
C ILE A 233 41.42 36.24 16.97
N PHE A 234 42.06 37.18 17.68
CA PHE A 234 42.15 37.13 19.14
C PHE A 234 40.76 37.06 19.81
N LYS A 235 39.82 37.89 19.37
CA LYS A 235 38.44 37.87 19.85
C LYS A 235 37.70 36.55 19.56
N LEU A 236 37.98 35.92 18.42
CA LEU A 236 37.42 34.60 18.10
C LEU A 236 37.97 33.53 19.06
N PHE A 237 39.27 33.58 19.37
CA PHE A 237 39.90 32.63 20.29
C PHE A 237 39.50 32.81 21.77
N GLU A 238 39.01 33.98 22.17
CA GLU A 238 38.34 34.17 23.47
C GLU A 238 37.03 33.35 23.56
N ARG A 239 36.33 33.17 22.43
CA ARG A 239 35.06 32.42 22.39
C ARG A 239 35.27 30.91 22.48
N GLN A 240 36.34 30.39 21.89
CA GLN A 240 36.75 29.00 22.04
C GLN A 240 38.26 28.84 21.77
N PRO A 241 38.96 27.97 22.52
CA PRO A 241 40.42 27.86 22.45
C PRO A 241 40.95 27.23 21.16
N ASN A 242 40.11 26.50 20.43
CA ASN A 242 40.47 25.79 19.20
C ASN A 242 39.49 26.15 18.08
N TRP A 243 40.03 26.49 16.91
CA TRP A 243 39.23 26.85 15.74
C TRP A 243 39.63 26.06 14.50
N ALA A 244 38.67 25.53 13.75
CA ALA A 244 38.95 24.92 12.45
C ALA A 244 39.12 26.00 11.37
N LEU A 245 40.06 25.80 10.44
CA LEU A 245 40.34 26.75 9.36
C LEU A 245 39.09 27.14 8.55
N LYS A 246 38.22 26.16 8.24
CA LYS A 246 36.96 26.40 7.52
C LYS A 246 36.01 27.33 8.27
N GLN A 247 36.00 27.26 9.61
CA GLN A 247 35.16 28.11 10.45
C GLN A 247 35.73 29.53 10.50
N LEU A 248 37.07 29.68 10.60
CA LEU A 248 37.71 31.00 10.58
C LEU A 248 37.49 31.71 9.24
N VAL A 249 37.53 30.99 8.12
CA VAL A 249 37.21 31.53 6.79
C VAL A 249 35.77 32.04 6.72
N GLN A 250 34.83 31.33 7.35
CA GLN A 250 33.42 31.72 7.38
C GLN A 250 33.14 32.90 8.31
N GLU A 251 33.80 32.97 9.47
CA GLU A 251 33.60 34.05 10.45
C GLU A 251 34.31 35.36 10.04
N THR A 252 35.42 35.27 9.31
CA THR A 252 36.20 36.45 8.88
C THR A 252 35.90 36.90 7.45
N ASP A 253 35.22 36.05 6.66
CA ASP A 253 34.99 36.23 5.21
C ASP A 253 36.28 36.47 4.39
N GLN A 254 37.44 36.07 4.91
CA GLN A 254 38.74 36.25 4.26
C GLN A 254 39.15 35.02 3.44
N PRO A 255 39.90 35.20 2.34
CA PRO A 255 40.40 34.08 1.55
C PRO A 255 41.34 33.20 2.39
N GLU A 256 41.20 31.88 2.25
CA GLU A 256 41.92 30.87 3.05
C GLU A 256 43.45 31.07 3.01
N GLN A 257 43.99 31.50 1.87
CA GLN A 257 45.42 31.73 1.71
C GLN A 257 45.93 32.88 2.59
N PHE A 258 45.19 34.00 2.65
CA PHE A 258 45.57 35.15 3.48
C PHE A 258 45.44 34.85 4.97
N LEU A 259 44.40 34.09 5.33
CA LEU A 259 44.19 33.66 6.70
C LEU A 259 45.29 32.70 7.18
N LYS A 260 45.79 31.82 6.29
CA LYS A 260 46.94 30.93 6.61
C LYS A 260 48.22 31.70 6.89
N GLU A 261 48.48 32.80 6.21
CA GLU A 261 49.67 33.65 6.47
C GLU A 261 49.65 34.20 7.90
N ILE A 262 48.50 34.75 8.33
CA ILE A 262 48.34 35.32 9.68
C ILE A 262 48.28 34.24 10.76
N LEU A 263 47.61 33.12 10.48
CA LEU A 263 47.56 31.98 11.41
C LEU A 263 48.92 31.31 11.58
N ASN A 264 49.81 31.36 10.58
CA ASN A 264 51.17 30.85 10.71
C ASN A 264 52.01 31.68 11.70
N ASP A 265 51.75 32.99 11.75
CA ASP A 265 52.46 33.90 12.64
C ASP A 265 51.93 33.80 14.09
N LEU A 266 50.60 33.71 14.27
CA LEU A 266 49.95 33.79 15.59
C LEU A 266 49.54 32.45 16.22
N CYS A 267 49.28 31.41 15.42
CA CYS A 267 48.69 30.15 15.88
C CYS A 267 49.62 28.94 15.67
N VAL A 268 49.37 27.88 16.42
CA VAL A 268 49.92 26.54 16.24
C VAL A 268 48.86 25.66 15.58
N TYR A 269 49.25 24.93 14.54
CA TYR A 269 48.36 23.98 13.87
C TYR A 269 48.49 22.57 14.45
N ASN A 270 47.36 22.03 14.95
CA ASN A 270 47.31 20.70 15.53
C ASN A 270 47.22 19.61 14.46
N LYS A 271 48.34 18.93 14.22
CA LYS A 271 48.43 17.85 13.23
C LYS A 271 47.95 16.48 13.75
N ARG A 272 47.80 16.28 15.07
CA ARG A 272 47.48 14.98 15.69
C ARG A 272 46.63 15.17 16.95
N GLY A 273 45.87 14.13 17.34
CA GLY A 273 45.06 14.09 18.56
C GLY A 273 43.58 14.46 18.34
N PRO A 274 42.77 14.55 19.41
CA PRO A 274 41.33 14.84 19.33
C PRO A 274 41.01 16.22 18.72
N ASN A 275 41.98 17.14 18.74
CA ASN A 275 41.88 18.47 18.12
C ASN A 275 42.56 18.55 16.74
N GLN A 276 42.76 17.41 16.06
CA GLN A 276 43.37 17.39 14.74
C GLN A 276 42.64 18.32 13.76
N GLY A 277 43.40 19.15 13.04
CA GLY A 277 42.86 20.05 12.02
C GLY A 277 42.36 21.39 12.56
N THR A 278 42.62 21.69 13.83
CA THR A 278 42.34 22.98 14.45
C THR A 278 43.61 23.82 14.64
N HIS A 279 43.43 25.12 14.72
CA HIS A 279 44.44 26.10 15.10
C HIS A 279 44.20 26.52 16.54
N GLU A 280 45.26 26.68 17.32
CA GLU A 280 45.24 27.28 18.66
C GLU A 280 46.21 28.47 18.69
N LEU A 281 45.92 29.52 19.46
CA LEU A 281 46.89 30.61 19.66
C LEU A 281 48.16 30.08 20.34
N LYS A 282 49.33 30.58 19.89
CA LYS A 282 50.60 30.31 20.58
C LYS A 282 50.48 30.70 22.06
N PRO A 283 51.08 29.91 22.97
CA PRO A 283 50.98 30.15 24.42
C PRO A 283 51.59 31.50 24.86
N GLU A 284 52.46 32.08 24.04
CA GLU A 284 53.08 33.40 24.25
C GLU A 284 52.05 34.55 24.17
N TYR A 285 51.03 34.44 23.32
CA TYR A 285 49.98 35.46 23.18
C TYR A 285 48.76 35.25 24.09
N LYS A 286 48.73 34.16 24.86
CA LYS A 286 47.66 33.90 25.85
C LYS A 286 47.80 34.77 27.12
N LYS A 287 48.93 35.45 27.31
CA LYS A 287 49.26 36.20 28.55
C LYS A 287 49.23 37.72 28.42
N THR A 288 49.13 38.27 27.21
CA THR A 288 49.21 39.72 26.96
C THR A 288 47.89 40.45 27.05
N THR A 289 46.76 39.78 27.28
CA THR A 289 45.45 40.44 27.45
C THR A 289 45.20 40.98 28.87
N GLU A 290 46.13 40.80 29.82
CA GLU A 290 45.99 41.28 31.21
C GLU A 290 46.82 42.55 31.51
N SER A 291 47.48 43.17 30.52
CA SER A 291 48.38 44.32 30.74
C SER A 291 48.15 45.51 29.80
N ASP A 292 46.91 45.85 29.50
CA ASP A 292 46.54 47.14 28.87
C ASP A 292 45.16 47.66 29.34
N ALA A 293 44.91 47.48 30.64
CA ALA A 293 43.82 48.15 31.36
C ALA A 293 44.37 48.81 32.63
N VAL A 294 44.95 50.00 32.47
CA VAL A 294 45.02 51.07 33.48
C VAL A 294 44.67 52.38 32.79
#